data_AF-A0A817QN26-F1
#
_entry.id   AF-A0A817QN26-F1
#
_cell.length_a   1.000
_cell.length_b   1.000
_cell.length_c   1.000
_cell.angle_alpha   90.00
_cell.angle_beta   90.00
_cell.angle_gamma   90.00
#
_symmetry.space_group_name_H-M   'P 1'
#
loop_
_entity.id
_entity.type
_entity.pdbx_description
1 polymer ?
#
loop_
_entity_poly.entity_id
_entity_poly.type
_entity_poly.pdbx_seq_one_letter_code
_entity_poly.pdbx_strand_id
1 'polypeptide(L)'
;MLLDVNESTCACPICHEYVEPLTCAFNNCWWKWTGIKQESKGKAPTQCSGDWRYADNAYHYFVEQISGIVTWKQLILEVIEKKPF
;
A
#
# COMPACT_ATOMS: atom_id res chain seq x y z
N MET A 1 -5.03 7.24 -11.61
CA MET A 1 -6.33 7.22 -10.90
C MET A 1 -6.05 6.64 -9.54
N LEU A 2 -6.36 7.35 -8.46
CA LEU A 2 -6.29 6.78 -7.12
C LEU A 2 -7.48 5.83 -6.96
N LEU A 3 -7.19 4.57 -6.63
CA LEU A 3 -8.21 3.56 -6.36
C LEU A 3 -8.29 3.39 -4.86
N ASP A 4 -9.43 3.75 -4.28
CA ASP A 4 -9.72 3.47 -2.87
C ASP A 4 -10.15 2.01 -2.76
N VAL A 5 -9.27 1.18 -2.19
CA VAL A 5 -9.45 -0.26 -2.03
C VAL A 5 -9.91 -0.50 -0.58
N ASN A 6 -11.20 -0.78 -0.40
CA ASN A 6 -11.84 -1.02 0.90
C ASN A 6 -12.94 -2.10 0.79
N GLU A 7 -13.59 -2.42 1.92
CA GLU A 7 -14.68 -3.41 2.02
C GLU A 7 -15.86 -3.20 1.05
N SER A 8 -16.09 -1.97 0.58
CA SER A 8 -17.16 -1.63 -0.36
C SER A 8 -16.72 -1.62 -1.83
N THR A 9 -15.41 -1.71 -2.09
CA THR A 9 -14.85 -1.68 -3.46
C THR A 9 -14.10 -2.96 -3.84
N CYS A 10 -13.86 -3.86 -2.88
CA CYS A 10 -13.17 -5.13 -3.09
C CYS A 10 -14.14 -6.30 -3.10
N ALA A 11 -14.14 -7.08 -4.17
CA ALA A 11 -14.92 -8.31 -4.27
C ALA A 11 -14.03 -9.50 -4.65
N CYS A 12 -14.33 -10.67 -4.08
CA CYS A 12 -13.68 -11.91 -4.46
C CYS A 12 -14.04 -12.27 -5.92
N PRO A 13 -13.08 -12.56 -6.82
CA PRO A 13 -13.38 -12.87 -8.22
C PRO A 13 -14.06 -14.24 -8.41
N ILE A 14 -14.14 -15.07 -7.36
CA ILE A 14 -14.74 -16.41 -7.41
C ILE A 14 -16.18 -16.39 -6.91
N CYS A 15 -16.42 -15.88 -5.69
CA CYS A 15 -17.77 -15.85 -5.11
C CYS A 15 -18.48 -14.50 -5.29
N HIS A 16 -17.78 -13.46 -5.75
CA HIS A 16 -18.28 -12.10 -5.94
C HIS A 16 -18.79 -11.39 -4.67
N GLU A 17 -18.56 -11.98 -3.49
CA GLU A 17 -18.84 -11.33 -2.21
C GLU A 17 -17.79 -10.25 -1.92
N TYR A 18 -18.24 -9.22 -1.20
CA TYR A 18 -17.37 -8.16 -0.70
C TYR A 18 -16.38 -8.70 0.33
N VAL A 19 -15.12 -8.26 0.24
CA VAL A 19 -14.05 -8.71 1.12
C VAL A 19 -13.34 -7.51 1.74
N GLU A 20 -12.93 -7.66 3.00
CA GLU A 20 -12.03 -6.73 3.64
C GLU A 20 -10.60 -6.95 3.08
N PRO A 21 -10.01 -5.95 2.38
CA PRO A 21 -8.65 -6.09 1.87
C PRO A 21 -7.65 -6.07 3.02
N LEU A 22 -6.98 -7.19 3.27
CA LEU A 22 -5.98 -7.30 4.35
C LEU A 22 -4.60 -6.78 3.95
N THR A 23 -4.19 -7.00 2.71
CA THR A 23 -2.87 -6.63 2.20
C THR A 23 -2.90 -6.45 0.70
N CYS A 24 -1.88 -5.78 0.16
CA CYS A 24 -1.67 -5.59 -1.26
C CYS A 24 -0.35 -6.25 -1.68
N ALA A 25 -0.30 -6.70 -2.93
CA ALA A 25 0.90 -7.22 -3.53
C ALA A 25 1.06 -6.69 -4.95
N PHE A 26 2.32 -6.60 -5.39
CA PHE A 26 2.71 -6.06 -6.69
C PHE A 26 3.32 -7.16 -7.55
N ASN A 27 3.08 -7.13 -8.86
CA ASN A 27 3.60 -8.08 -9.83
C ASN A 27 3.83 -7.38 -11.19
N ASN A 28 5.01 -7.58 -11.79
CA ASN A 28 5.40 -7.05 -13.10
C ASN A 28 5.11 -5.54 -13.28
N CYS A 29 5.36 -4.74 -12.23
CA CYS A 29 5.07 -3.31 -12.22
C CYS A 29 6.09 -2.53 -11.38
N TRP A 30 6.26 -1.25 -11.69
CA TRP A 30 6.95 -0.32 -10.80
C TRP A 30 5.98 0.18 -9.75
N TRP A 31 6.40 0.21 -8.50
CA TRP A 31 5.59 0.71 -7.40
C TRP A 31 6.40 1.58 -6.46
N LYS A 32 5.76 2.58 -5.86
CA LYS A 32 6.26 3.32 -4.71
C LYS A 32 5.13 3.50 -3.71
N TRP A 33 5.49 3.95 -2.52
CA TRP A 33 4.52 4.27 -1.48
C TRP A 33 4.80 5.65 -0.91
N THR A 34 3.72 6.33 -0.55
CA THR A 34 3.74 7.55 0.26
C THR A 34 2.75 7.35 1.39
N GLY A 35 3.00 7.92 2.55
CA GLY A 35 2.02 7.85 3.61
C GLY A 35 2.32 8.76 4.80
N ILE A 36 1.36 8.78 5.70
CA ILE A 36 1.37 9.60 6.90
C ILE A 36 1.36 8.65 8.09
N LYS A 37 2.42 8.69 8.89
CA LYS A 37 2.57 7.87 10.09
C LYS A 37 2.39 8.70 11.34
N GLN A 38 1.81 8.09 12.37
CA GLN A 38 1.86 8.63 13.72
C GLN A 38 2.68 7.67 14.59
N GLU A 39 3.91 8.08 14.94
CA GLU A 39 4.84 7.27 15.74
C GLU A 39 4.36 7.07 17.19
N SER A 40 3.70 8.08 17.77
CA SER A 40 3.18 8.02 19.13
C SER A 40 2.02 8.98 19.34
N LYS A 41 1.18 8.70 20.34
CA LYS A 41 0.15 9.65 20.80
C LYS A 41 0.82 10.97 21.21
N GLY A 42 0.22 12.10 20.81
CA GLY A 42 0.71 13.45 21.13
C GLY A 42 1.81 14.00 20.21
N LYS A 43 2.39 13.19 19.31
CA LYS A 43 3.27 13.70 18.24
C LYS A 43 2.48 14.02 16.99
N ALA A 44 2.93 15.05 16.26
CA ALA A 44 2.41 15.37 14.94
C ALA A 44 2.67 14.20 13.98
N PRO A 45 1.71 13.85 13.09
CA PRO A 45 1.94 12.88 12.05
C PRO A 45 3.07 13.33 11.11
N THR A 46 3.88 12.37 10.65
CA THR A 46 5.00 12.61 9.74
C THR A 46 4.70 12.01 8.37
N GLN A 47 5.00 12.77 7.32
CA GLN A 47 4.96 12.27 5.95
C GLN A 47 6.23 11.48 5.67
N CYS A 48 6.08 10.32 5.04
CA CYS A 48 7.18 9.45 4.63
C CYS A 48 6.87 8.82 3.28
N SER A 49 7.92 8.36 2.59
CA SER A 49 7.81 7.76 1.27
C SER A 49 8.95 6.79 1.02
N GLY A 50 8.70 5.80 0.17
CA GLY A 50 9.74 4.94 -0.38
C GLY A 50 10.04 5.28 -1.84
N ASP A 51 11.25 4.94 -2.27
CA ASP A 51 11.64 5.02 -3.68
C ASP A 51 10.87 4.02 -4.54
N TRP A 52 10.86 4.28 -5.84
CA TRP A 52 10.33 3.35 -6.84
C TRP A 52 11.09 2.03 -6.85
N ARG A 53 10.34 0.93 -6.78
CA ARG A 53 10.84 -0.44 -6.83
C ARG A 53 10.14 -1.17 -7.96
N TYR A 54 10.88 -2.04 -8.66
CA TYR A 54 10.28 -2.93 -9.65
C TYR A 54 9.85 -4.21 -8.95
N ALA A 55 8.55 -4.49 -8.95
CA ALA A 55 8.04 -5.82 -8.72
C ALA A 55 8.31 -6.61 -10.00
N ASP A 56 9.28 -7.52 -9.91
CA ASP A 56 9.59 -8.49 -10.95
C ASP A 56 8.42 -9.48 -11.13
N ASN A 57 8.73 -10.70 -11.56
CA ASN A 57 7.71 -11.74 -11.69
C ASN A 57 7.29 -12.38 -10.35
N ALA A 58 7.74 -11.86 -9.21
CA ALA A 58 7.35 -12.33 -7.89
C ALA A 58 6.20 -11.50 -7.31
N TYR A 59 5.51 -12.07 -6.32
CA TYR A 59 4.52 -11.35 -5.51
C TYR A 59 5.24 -10.64 -4.36
N HIS A 60 5.39 -9.32 -4.49
CA HIS A 60 5.98 -8.50 -3.42
C HIS A 60 4.88 -7.91 -2.56
N TYR A 61 4.79 -8.38 -1.32
CA TYR A 61 3.90 -7.80 -0.32
C TYR A 61 4.48 -6.50 0.22
N PHE A 62 3.61 -5.50 0.44
CA PHE A 62 4.00 -4.36 1.25
C PHE A 62 4.08 -4.81 2.73
N VAL A 63 5.29 -5.14 3.18
CA VAL A 63 5.57 -5.46 4.58
C VAL A 63 6.50 -4.38 5.14
N GLU A 64 5.93 -3.39 5.82
CA GLU A 64 6.72 -2.52 6.70
C GLU A 64 6.46 -2.93 8.15
N GLN A 65 6.98 -4.09 8.53
CA GLN A 65 7.11 -4.47 9.93
C GLN A 65 8.31 -3.74 10.52
N ILE A 66 8.10 -2.53 11.06
CA ILE A 66 9.10 -1.91 11.92
C ILE A 66 8.39 -1.37 13.17
N SER A 67 8.60 -2.11 14.27
CA SER A 67 8.36 -1.72 15.66
C SER A 67 6.93 -1.37 16.08
N GLY A 68 6.05 -2.38 16.18
CA GLY A 68 5.05 -2.53 17.25
C GLY A 68 3.89 -1.52 17.40
N ILE A 69 4.00 -0.25 16.98
CA ILE A 69 2.99 0.79 17.17
C ILE A 69 3.19 1.90 16.10
N VAL A 70 3.12 1.57 14.82
CA VAL A 70 3.00 2.59 13.77
C VAL A 70 1.58 2.55 13.25
N THR A 71 0.78 3.56 13.59
CA THR A 71 -0.55 3.72 13.00
C THR A 71 -0.41 4.56 11.74
N TRP A 72 -0.62 3.94 10.57
CA TRP A 72 -0.82 4.68 9.34
C TRP A 72 -2.11 5.48 9.46
N LYS A 73 -2.02 6.79 9.25
CA LYS A 73 -3.19 7.64 9.03
C LYS A 73 -3.64 7.56 7.57
N GLN A 74 -2.68 7.38 6.67
CA GLN A 74 -2.90 7.25 5.25
C GLN A 74 -1.71 6.51 4.63
N LEU A 75 -2.01 5.59 3.73
CA LEU A 75 -1.03 4.93 2.87
C LEU A 75 -1.55 5.04 1.43
N ILE A 76 -0.75 5.62 0.56
CA ILE A 76 -0.99 5.68 -0.88
C ILE A 76 0.07 4.82 -1.54
N LEU A 77 -0.40 3.91 -2.39
CA LEU A 77 0.45 3.08 -3.25
C LEU A 77 0.28 3.56 -4.69
N GLU A 78 1.38 3.89 -5.32
CA GLU A 78 1.41 4.32 -6.72
C GLU A 78 2.05 3.22 -7.54
N VAL A 79 1.38 2.79 -8.60
CA VAL A 79 1.82 1.71 -9.48
C VAL A 79 1.80 2.18 -10.92
N ILE A 80 2.86 1.88 -11.67
CA ILE A 80 2.97 2.17 -13.10
C ILE A 80 3.65 1.02 -13.85
N GLU A 81 3.36 0.88 -15.14
CA GLU A 81 3.93 -0.17 -15.99
C GLU A 81 5.40 0.09 -16.35
N LYS A 82 5.78 1.35 -16.58
CA LYS A 82 7.12 1.75 -17.03
C LYS A 82 7.76 2.67 -16.00
N LYS A 83 9.04 2.42 -15.68
CA LYS A 83 9.81 3.20 -14.69
C LYS A 83 9.67 4.71 -14.96
N PRO A 84 9.36 5.55 -13.95
CA PRO A 84 9.41 6.98 -14.14
C PRO A 84 10.89 7.39 -14.14
N PHE A 85 11.27 8.20 -15.12
CA PHE A 85 12.63 8.67 -15.37
C PHE A 85 13.28 9.28 -14.12
#